data_AF-A0A2G9MGN3-F1
#
_entry.id   AF-A0A2G9MGN3-F1
#
_cell.length_a   1.000
_cell.length_b   1.000
_cell.length_c   1.000
_cell.angle_alpha   90.00
_cell.angle_beta   90.00
_cell.angle_gamma   90.00
#
_symmetry.space_group_name_H-M   'P 1'
#
loop_
_entity.id
_entity.type
_entity.pdbx_description
1 polymer ?
#
loop_
_entity_poly.entity_id
_entity_poly.type
_entity_poly.pdbx_seq_one_letter_code
_entity_poly.pdbx_strand_id
1 'polypeptide(L)'
;MMKFKFDKKKKYLAMLAPSFVVDFNYPEVISQLRELGFDKVVELTFGAKMVNRCYHEKLKNSKELVIASVCPGIVESVRERFPEYVRNLIKVDSPMIAMAKICRKTYPNHKIVFISPCNFKKTEARKSKYIDFVIDYKELAVLLQVHKVRGKKKDCFDKFYNEYTRIYPIAGGLSKTAHLLGVLNKKEARVIDGILDVEKFLKKPNKKIRFLDATFCKGGCIGGQCVSSKLSLAGRKKKVLDYLKLALNEEIPRGKRGKINRAKGICFEIKTRASKTSIFDSHQKPKVSEIFDPIK
;
A
#
# COMPACT_ATOMS: atom_id res chain seq x y z
N MET A 1 -25.61 8.79 -0.35
CA MET A 1 -25.40 9.33 -1.72
C MET A 1 -24.10 8.75 -2.29
N MET A 2 -24.18 7.88 -3.30
CA MET A 2 -23.04 7.19 -3.88
C MET A 2 -22.23 8.19 -4.75
N LYS A 3 -20.97 8.46 -4.39
CA LYS A 3 -20.17 9.56 -5.00
C LYS A 3 -19.43 9.19 -6.29
N PHE A 4 -19.37 7.92 -6.67
CA PHE A 4 -18.65 7.45 -7.86
C PHE A 4 -19.64 6.99 -8.94
N LYS A 5 -19.44 7.50 -10.16
CA LYS A 5 -20.18 7.11 -11.37
C LYS A 5 -19.21 7.06 -12.55
N PHE A 6 -19.41 6.06 -13.41
CA PHE A 6 -18.65 5.94 -14.65
C PHE A 6 -19.13 6.99 -15.67
N ASP A 7 -18.17 7.68 -16.29
CA ASP A 7 -18.37 8.47 -17.50
C ASP A 7 -18.06 7.59 -18.71
N LYS A 8 -19.05 7.38 -19.59
CA LYS A 8 -18.92 6.56 -20.80
C LYS A 8 -17.80 7.02 -21.75
N LYS A 9 -17.34 8.28 -21.64
CA LYS A 9 -16.25 8.83 -22.47
C LYS A 9 -14.86 8.64 -21.85
N LYS A 10 -14.75 8.03 -20.67
CA LYS A 10 -13.48 7.83 -19.95
C LYS A 10 -13.20 6.34 -19.75
N LYS A 11 -11.92 6.00 -19.72
CA LYS A 11 -11.45 4.65 -19.36
C LYS A 11 -11.10 4.61 -17.88
N TYR A 12 -11.38 3.50 -17.21
CA TYR A 12 -11.19 3.37 -15.77
C TYR A 12 -10.28 2.18 -15.43
N LEU A 13 -9.42 2.38 -14.44
CA LEU A 13 -8.57 1.36 -13.87
C LEU A 13 -8.92 1.18 -12.40
N ALA A 14 -9.32 -0.03 -12.02
CA ALA A 14 -9.47 -0.45 -10.64
C ALA A 14 -8.11 -0.89 -10.08
N MET A 15 -7.69 -0.28 -8.98
CA MET A 15 -6.49 -0.66 -8.25
C MET A 15 -6.91 -1.22 -6.89
N LEU A 16 -6.77 -2.54 -6.72
CA LEU A 16 -7.19 -3.25 -5.50
C LEU A 16 -6.10 -3.28 -4.43
N ALA A 17 -6.49 -3.00 -3.19
CA ALA A 17 -5.70 -3.39 -2.03
C ALA A 17 -5.83 -4.91 -1.79
N PRO A 18 -4.74 -5.64 -1.44
CA PRO A 18 -4.74 -7.10 -1.29
C PRO A 18 -5.66 -7.61 -0.16
N SER A 19 -6.18 -6.74 0.68
CA SER A 19 -7.14 -7.12 1.72
C SER A 19 -8.52 -7.47 1.18
N PHE A 20 -8.77 -7.28 -0.13
CA PHE A 20 -10.07 -7.52 -0.75
C PHE A 20 -10.56 -8.96 -0.51
N VAL A 21 -9.64 -9.93 -0.42
CA VAL A 21 -9.97 -11.36 -0.20
C VAL A 21 -10.74 -11.64 1.08
N VAL A 22 -10.72 -10.70 2.02
CA VAL A 22 -11.51 -10.78 3.25
C VAL A 22 -13.01 -10.68 2.94
N ASP A 23 -13.38 -9.76 2.04
CA ASP A 23 -14.78 -9.41 1.74
C ASP A 23 -15.27 -9.93 0.38
N PHE A 24 -14.36 -10.16 -0.57
CA PHE A 24 -14.67 -10.59 -1.93
C PHE A 24 -13.87 -11.83 -2.32
N ASN A 25 -14.42 -12.67 -3.18
CA ASN A 25 -13.75 -13.90 -3.61
C ASN A 25 -12.75 -13.62 -4.73
N TYR A 26 -11.58 -14.27 -4.65
CA TYR A 26 -10.61 -14.32 -5.75
C TYR A 26 -10.82 -15.61 -6.57
N PRO A 27 -10.78 -15.59 -7.92
CA PRO A 27 -10.58 -14.42 -8.77
C PRO A 27 -11.89 -13.68 -9.16
N GLU A 28 -13.04 -14.11 -8.67
CA GLU A 28 -14.38 -13.60 -9.03
C GLU A 28 -14.48 -12.06 -9.02
N VAL A 29 -13.95 -11.40 -8.00
CA VAL A 29 -13.97 -9.92 -7.87
C VAL A 29 -13.38 -9.19 -9.09
N ILE A 30 -12.43 -9.81 -9.79
CA ILE A 30 -11.78 -9.20 -10.96
C ILE A 30 -12.80 -9.08 -12.09
N SER A 31 -13.51 -10.16 -12.37
CA SER A 31 -14.56 -10.19 -13.38
C SER A 31 -15.72 -9.26 -13.03
N GLN A 32 -16.07 -9.17 -11.74
CA GLN A 32 -17.09 -8.25 -11.24
C GLN A 32 -16.70 -6.79 -11.53
N LEU A 33 -15.43 -6.43 -11.31
CA LEU A 33 -14.93 -5.09 -11.64
C LEU A 33 -14.96 -4.82 -13.15
N ARG A 34 -14.63 -5.80 -13.99
CA ARG A 34 -14.74 -5.64 -15.45
C ARG A 34 -16.19 -5.45 -15.89
N GLU A 35 -17.10 -6.25 -15.35
CA GLU A 35 -18.54 -6.16 -15.61
C GLU A 35 -19.13 -4.81 -15.16
N LEU A 36 -18.62 -4.24 -14.05
CA LEU A 36 -18.97 -2.87 -13.62
C LEU A 36 -18.50 -1.78 -14.59
N GLY A 37 -17.52 -2.06 -15.46
CA GLY A 37 -17.01 -1.10 -16.45
C GLY A 37 -15.54 -0.70 -16.29
N PHE A 38 -14.74 -1.39 -15.46
CA PHE A 38 -13.29 -1.15 -15.40
C PHE A 38 -12.56 -1.84 -16.56
N ASP A 39 -11.89 -1.05 -17.41
CA ASP A 39 -11.04 -1.54 -18.50
C ASP A 39 -9.83 -2.34 -17.98
N LYS A 40 -9.26 -1.88 -16.86
CA LYS A 40 -8.05 -2.45 -16.25
C LYS A 40 -8.29 -2.75 -14.78
N VAL A 41 -7.84 -3.92 -14.34
CA VAL A 41 -7.91 -4.33 -12.94
C VAL A 41 -6.52 -4.74 -12.49
N VAL A 42 -5.93 -3.98 -11.58
CA VAL A 42 -4.56 -4.20 -11.10
C VAL A 42 -4.54 -4.36 -9.58
N GLU A 43 -3.50 -4.98 -9.07
CA GLU A 43 -3.24 -5.09 -7.64
C GLU A 43 -2.14 -4.12 -7.20
N LEU A 44 -2.31 -3.53 -6.01
CA LEU A 44 -1.38 -2.62 -5.32
C LEU A 44 0.04 -3.18 -5.08
N THR A 45 0.19 -4.50 -5.04
CA THR A 45 1.33 -5.21 -4.44
C THR A 45 2.67 -4.86 -5.08
N PHE A 46 2.74 -4.58 -6.38
CA PHE A 46 3.98 -4.14 -7.00
C PHE A 46 4.45 -2.76 -6.48
N GLY A 47 3.53 -1.83 -6.22
CA GLY A 47 3.85 -0.55 -5.57
C GLY A 47 4.38 -0.74 -4.15
N ALA A 48 3.81 -1.71 -3.41
CA ALA A 48 4.30 -2.07 -2.08
C ALA A 48 5.76 -2.56 -2.10
N LYS A 49 6.13 -3.37 -3.09
CA LYS A 49 7.53 -3.78 -3.30
C LYS A 49 8.48 -2.61 -3.55
N MET A 50 8.05 -1.61 -4.32
CA MET A 50 8.88 -0.41 -4.55
C MET A 50 9.04 0.41 -3.26
N VAL A 51 7.96 0.54 -2.48
CA VAL A 51 8.01 1.18 -1.16
C VAL A 51 8.98 0.44 -0.22
N ASN A 52 8.93 -0.89 -0.17
CA ASN A 52 9.86 -1.70 0.63
C ASN A 52 11.34 -1.39 0.36
N ARG A 53 11.70 -1.17 -0.91
CA ARG A 53 13.09 -0.81 -1.28
C ARG A 53 13.49 0.54 -0.70
N CYS A 54 12.61 1.54 -0.79
CA CYS A 54 12.88 2.84 -0.18
C CYS A 54 12.98 2.76 1.35
N TYR A 55 12.17 1.92 1.99
CA TYR A 55 12.25 1.66 3.43
C TYR A 55 13.57 1.02 3.82
N HIS A 56 13.99 -0.03 3.09
CA HIS A 56 15.28 -0.68 3.29
C HIS A 56 16.43 0.33 3.26
N GLU A 57 16.52 1.13 2.19
CA GLU A 57 17.61 2.10 2.03
C GLU A 57 17.60 3.21 3.09
N LYS A 58 16.41 3.74 3.44
CA LYS A 58 16.34 4.77 4.48
C LYS A 58 16.67 4.21 5.87
N LEU A 59 16.26 2.98 6.18
CA LEU A 59 16.57 2.34 7.47
C LEU A 59 18.05 1.95 7.60
N LYS A 60 18.68 1.54 6.49
CA LYS A 60 20.14 1.28 6.44
C LYS A 60 20.96 2.51 6.84
N ASN A 61 20.51 3.70 6.45
CA ASN A 61 21.21 4.96 6.67
C ASN A 61 20.72 5.75 7.90
N SER A 62 19.68 5.30 8.60
CA SER A 62 19.12 6.01 9.75
C SER A 62 19.48 5.33 11.07
N LYS A 63 20.01 6.11 12.02
CA LYS A 63 20.21 5.68 13.42
C LYS A 63 19.06 6.12 14.34
N GLU A 64 18.22 7.04 13.89
CA GLU A 64 17.07 7.54 14.65
C GLU A 64 15.84 6.65 14.49
N LEU A 65 14.83 6.86 15.35
CA LEU A 65 13.52 6.28 15.20
C LEU A 65 12.89 6.67 13.86
N VAL A 66 12.44 5.67 13.11
CA VAL A 66 11.69 5.78 11.87
C VAL A 66 10.30 5.19 12.07
N ILE A 67 9.27 5.98 11.85
CA ILE A 67 7.87 5.59 11.94
C ILE A 67 7.35 5.35 10.52
N ALA A 68 6.78 4.18 10.27
CA ALA A 68 6.19 3.83 8.99
C ALA A 68 5.03 4.76 8.62
N SER A 69 5.01 5.20 7.36
CA SER A 69 4.03 6.14 6.79
C SER A 69 2.99 5.46 5.88
N VAL A 70 3.03 4.13 5.71
CA VAL A 70 2.12 3.41 4.80
C VAL A 70 0.65 3.48 5.21
N CYS A 71 0.39 3.67 6.51
CA CYS A 71 -0.95 3.82 7.10
C CYS A 71 -1.28 5.32 7.27
N PRO A 72 -2.17 5.89 6.44
CA PRO A 72 -2.50 7.32 6.54
C PRO A 72 -3.15 7.70 7.87
N GLY A 73 -3.87 6.79 8.53
CA GLY A 73 -4.40 7.04 9.88
C GLY A 73 -3.30 7.28 10.92
N ILE A 74 -2.17 6.58 10.81
CA ILE A 74 -0.98 6.83 11.66
C ILE A 74 -0.35 8.17 11.32
N VAL A 75 -0.18 8.46 10.01
CA VAL A 75 0.42 9.72 9.55
C VAL A 75 -0.36 10.93 10.08
N GLU A 76 -1.68 10.94 9.95
CA GLU A 76 -2.51 12.05 10.45
C GLU A 76 -2.51 12.08 11.98
N SER A 77 -2.60 10.92 12.65
CA SER A 77 -2.53 10.85 14.12
C SER A 77 -1.23 11.42 14.69
N VAL A 78 -0.08 11.12 14.07
CA VAL A 78 1.22 11.65 14.49
C VAL A 78 1.26 13.17 14.27
N ARG A 79 0.79 13.66 13.11
CA ARG A 79 0.76 15.10 12.83
C ARG A 79 -0.11 15.89 13.81
N GLU A 80 -1.25 15.34 14.19
CA GLU A 80 -2.23 16.03 15.04
C GLU A 80 -1.90 15.94 16.53
N ARG A 81 -1.43 14.78 16.99
CA ARG A 81 -1.31 14.48 18.44
C ARG A 81 0.11 14.33 18.95
N PHE A 82 1.07 14.11 18.04
CA PHE A 82 2.48 13.86 18.36
C PHE A 82 3.41 14.65 17.40
N PRO A 83 3.23 15.98 17.29
CA PRO A 83 3.92 16.81 16.31
C PRO A 83 5.45 16.69 16.38
N GLU A 84 6.01 16.41 17.56
CA GLU A 84 7.43 16.18 17.80
C GLU A 84 7.99 14.94 17.05
N TYR A 85 7.13 13.98 16.69
CA TYR A 85 7.47 12.79 15.91
C TYR A 85 7.21 12.94 14.40
N VAL A 86 6.74 14.10 13.92
CA VAL A 86 6.49 14.30 12.49
C VAL A 86 7.77 14.13 11.67
N ARG A 87 8.93 14.53 12.21
CA ARG A 87 10.24 14.29 11.58
C ARG A 87 10.62 12.81 11.48
N ASN A 88 10.10 11.99 12.39
CA ASN A 88 10.34 10.54 12.41
C ASN A 88 9.45 9.78 11.43
N LEU A 89 8.39 10.40 10.89
CA LEU A 89 7.62 9.81 9.79
C LEU A 89 8.50 9.69 8.55
N ILE A 90 8.64 8.47 8.05
CA ILE A 90 9.45 8.23 6.85
C ILE A 90 8.87 8.93 5.62
N LYS A 91 9.73 9.67 4.90
CA LYS A 91 9.36 10.45 3.70
C LYS A 91 9.28 9.57 2.44
N VAL A 92 8.51 8.49 2.50
CA VAL A 92 8.26 7.55 1.40
C VAL A 92 6.77 7.50 1.13
N ASP A 93 6.40 7.45 -0.16
CA ASP A 93 5.02 7.29 -0.59
C ASP A 93 4.37 6.05 0.03
N SER A 94 3.07 6.10 0.27
CA SER A 94 2.36 4.86 0.56
C SER A 94 2.30 3.95 -0.68
N PRO A 95 2.07 2.64 -0.50
CA PRO A 95 1.89 1.73 -1.63
C PRO A 95 0.84 2.22 -2.63
N MET A 96 -0.23 2.87 -2.16
CA MET A 96 -1.30 3.39 -3.02
C MET A 96 -0.74 4.42 -4.00
N ILE A 97 0.03 5.39 -3.49
CA ILE A 97 0.61 6.45 -4.32
C ILE A 97 1.71 5.89 -5.22
N ALA A 98 2.56 5.00 -4.70
CA ALA A 98 3.61 4.36 -5.48
C ALA A 98 3.03 3.58 -6.68
N MET A 99 2.00 2.76 -6.43
CA MET A 99 1.33 2.01 -7.50
C MET A 99 0.59 2.95 -8.47
N ALA A 100 -0.04 4.01 -7.97
CA ALA A 100 -0.70 5.00 -8.83
C ALA A 100 0.29 5.67 -9.80
N LYS A 101 1.48 6.07 -9.33
CA LYS A 101 2.54 6.62 -10.19
C LYS A 101 2.93 5.64 -11.31
N ILE A 102 3.07 4.36 -10.97
CA ILE A 102 3.38 3.29 -11.94
C ILE A 102 2.22 3.11 -12.94
N CYS A 103 0.97 3.12 -12.47
CA CYS A 103 -0.21 3.04 -13.31
C CYS A 103 -0.36 4.26 -14.23
N ARG A 104 -0.04 5.48 -13.79
CA ARG A 104 -0.07 6.68 -14.66
C ARG A 104 0.92 6.59 -15.80
N LYS A 105 2.12 6.04 -15.56
CA LYS A 105 3.10 5.78 -16.61
C LYS A 105 2.64 4.69 -17.58
N THR A 106 2.00 3.64 -17.07
CA THR A 106 1.61 2.45 -17.85
C THR A 106 0.29 2.64 -18.61
N TYR A 107 -0.65 3.38 -18.03
CA TYR A 107 -2.02 3.57 -18.49
C TYR A 107 -2.42 5.07 -18.41
N PRO A 108 -1.74 5.96 -19.16
CA PRO A 108 -1.88 7.41 -18.98
C PRO A 108 -3.30 7.94 -19.18
N ASN A 109 -4.09 7.27 -20.02
CA ASN A 109 -5.46 7.68 -20.37
C ASN A 109 -6.55 7.13 -19.42
N HIS A 110 -6.18 6.39 -18.37
CA HIS A 110 -7.15 5.79 -17.45
C HIS A 110 -7.33 6.65 -16.20
N LYS A 111 -8.59 6.77 -15.77
CA LYS A 111 -8.96 7.25 -14.45
C LYS A 111 -8.68 6.16 -13.41
N ILE A 112 -7.86 6.47 -12.41
CA ILE A 112 -7.43 5.51 -11.38
C ILE A 112 -8.40 5.56 -10.20
N VAL A 113 -9.06 4.43 -9.94
CA VAL A 113 -9.93 4.22 -8.78
C VAL A 113 -9.25 3.25 -7.83
N PHE A 114 -8.85 3.71 -6.66
CA PHE A 114 -8.31 2.83 -5.63
C PHE A 114 -9.44 2.27 -4.76
N ILE A 115 -9.43 0.95 -4.55
CA ILE A 115 -10.45 0.24 -3.79
C ILE A 115 -9.78 -0.40 -2.58
N SER A 116 -10.23 -0.04 -1.37
CA SER A 116 -9.54 -0.45 -0.13
C SER A 116 -10.46 -0.47 1.10
N PRO A 117 -10.07 -1.09 2.23
CA PRO A 117 -10.90 -1.15 3.42
C PRO A 117 -10.81 0.11 4.30
N CYS A 118 -10.28 1.22 3.79
CA CYS A 118 -9.81 2.34 4.62
C CYS A 118 -10.31 3.70 4.15
N ASN A 119 -11.04 4.41 5.01
CA ASN A 119 -11.50 5.78 4.71
C ASN A 119 -10.37 6.83 4.74
N PHE A 120 -9.31 6.63 5.53
CA PHE A 120 -8.16 7.54 5.53
C PHE A 120 -7.46 7.60 4.16
N LYS A 121 -7.63 6.58 3.31
CA LYS A 121 -7.11 6.61 1.92
C LYS A 121 -7.82 7.65 1.06
N LYS A 122 -9.09 7.99 1.35
CA LYS A 122 -9.78 9.12 0.71
C LYS A 122 -9.08 10.44 1.05
N THR A 123 -8.68 10.63 2.31
CA THR A 123 -7.91 11.83 2.74
C THR A 123 -6.53 11.88 2.10
N GLU A 124 -5.80 10.76 2.06
CA GLU A 124 -4.50 10.70 1.39
C GLU A 124 -4.61 11.00 -0.11
N ALA A 125 -5.63 10.47 -0.79
CA ALA A 125 -5.85 10.71 -2.21
C ALA A 125 -6.16 12.18 -2.52
N ARG A 126 -6.89 12.91 -1.66
CA ARG A 126 -7.12 14.36 -1.84
C ARG A 126 -5.83 15.18 -1.87
N LYS A 127 -4.79 14.70 -1.18
CA LYS A 127 -3.46 15.34 -1.15
C LYS A 127 -2.56 14.89 -2.32
N SER A 128 -3.09 14.08 -3.25
CA SER A 128 -2.36 13.49 -4.37
C SER A 128 -3.01 13.78 -5.71
N LYS A 129 -2.18 14.07 -6.72
CA LYS A 129 -2.62 14.19 -8.11
C LYS A 129 -2.69 12.86 -8.88
N TYR A 130 -2.24 11.76 -8.26
CA TYR A 130 -2.06 10.49 -8.97
C TYR A 130 -3.30 9.60 -8.92
N ILE A 131 -4.22 9.81 -7.97
CA ILE A 131 -5.46 9.05 -7.79
C ILE A 131 -6.64 9.94 -8.19
N ASP A 132 -7.58 9.43 -8.99
CA ASP A 132 -8.81 10.18 -9.31
C ASP A 132 -9.91 9.92 -8.27
N PHE A 133 -10.08 8.66 -7.85
CA PHE A 133 -11.13 8.28 -6.91
C PHE A 133 -10.64 7.23 -5.91
N VAL A 134 -11.25 7.23 -4.73
CA VAL A 134 -11.10 6.17 -3.73
C VAL A 134 -12.48 5.73 -3.31
N ILE A 135 -12.75 4.43 -3.44
CA ILE A 135 -13.96 3.79 -2.92
C ILE A 135 -13.57 2.75 -1.87
N ASP A 136 -14.40 2.60 -0.85
CA ASP A 136 -14.25 1.56 0.15
C ASP A 136 -15.02 0.28 -0.21
N TYR A 137 -14.80 -0.80 0.53
CA TYR A 137 -15.43 -2.09 0.24
C TYR A 137 -16.94 -2.10 0.45
N LYS A 138 -17.48 -1.24 1.33
CA LYS A 138 -18.94 -1.10 1.48
C LYS A 138 -19.52 -0.41 0.26
N GLU A 139 -18.87 0.65 -0.22
CA GLU A 139 -19.25 1.33 -1.47
C GLU A 139 -19.16 0.39 -2.68
N LEU A 140 -18.11 -0.44 -2.78
CA LEU A 140 -17.99 -1.45 -3.84
C LEU A 140 -19.11 -2.49 -3.76
N ALA A 141 -19.43 -3.01 -2.57
CA ALA A 141 -20.51 -3.99 -2.41
C ALA A 141 -21.87 -3.41 -2.87
N VAL A 142 -22.15 -2.15 -2.52
CA VAL A 142 -23.35 -1.45 -2.99
C VAL A 142 -23.36 -1.29 -4.51
N LEU A 143 -22.22 -0.90 -5.12
CA LEU A 143 -22.10 -0.79 -6.58
C LEU A 143 -22.40 -2.13 -7.26
N LEU A 144 -21.81 -3.23 -6.78
CA LEU A 144 -22.04 -4.57 -7.32
C LEU A 144 -23.52 -4.97 -7.24
N GLN A 145 -24.16 -4.70 -6.09
CA GLN A 145 -25.57 -5.01 -5.87
C GLN A 145 -26.49 -4.19 -6.78
N VAL A 146 -26.30 -2.87 -6.83
CA VAL A 146 -27.14 -1.96 -7.63
C VAL A 146 -27.05 -2.28 -9.11
N HIS A 147 -25.86 -2.61 -9.61
CA HIS A 147 -25.63 -2.99 -11.01
C HIS A 147 -25.89 -4.47 -11.29
N LYS A 148 -26.36 -5.24 -10.30
CA LYS A 148 -26.64 -6.69 -10.38
C LYS A 148 -25.48 -7.50 -10.95
N VAL A 149 -24.25 -7.07 -10.67
CA VAL A 149 -23.03 -7.70 -11.14
C VAL A 149 -22.79 -9.00 -10.38
N ARG A 150 -22.54 -10.08 -11.10
CA ARG A 150 -22.28 -11.40 -10.50
C ARG A 150 -20.83 -11.83 -10.65
N GLY A 151 -20.19 -11.50 -11.77
CA GLY A 151 -18.86 -12.00 -12.09
C GLY A 151 -18.84 -13.47 -12.50
N LYS A 152 -17.68 -13.92 -12.95
CA LYS A 152 -17.35 -15.28 -13.38
C LYS A 152 -16.18 -15.79 -12.54
N LYS A 153 -16.10 -17.11 -12.34
CA LYS A 153 -15.05 -17.75 -11.54
C LYS A 153 -13.66 -17.80 -12.21
N LYS A 154 -13.49 -17.20 -13.39
CA LYS A 154 -12.24 -17.24 -14.17
C LYS A 154 -11.94 -15.85 -14.74
N ASP A 155 -10.98 -15.16 -14.13
CA ASP A 155 -10.38 -13.93 -14.64
C ASP A 155 -9.01 -13.73 -13.96
N CYS A 156 -8.22 -12.76 -14.44
CA CYS A 156 -6.92 -12.44 -13.87
C CYS A 156 -6.63 -10.93 -13.90
N PHE A 157 -5.79 -10.50 -12.97
CA PHE A 157 -5.32 -9.12 -12.93
C PHE A 157 -4.53 -8.79 -14.21
N ASP A 158 -4.58 -7.53 -14.61
CA ASP A 158 -3.57 -6.92 -15.49
C ASP A 158 -2.23 -6.86 -14.74
N LYS A 159 -1.49 -7.99 -14.78
CA LYS A 159 -0.41 -8.29 -13.81
C LYS A 159 0.74 -7.29 -13.83
N PHE A 160 1.15 -6.91 -12.62
CA PHE A 160 2.48 -6.43 -12.27
C PHE A 160 3.05 -7.47 -11.31
N TYR A 161 3.76 -8.47 -11.84
CA TYR A 161 4.14 -9.67 -11.09
C TYR A 161 4.82 -9.34 -9.75
N ASN A 162 4.13 -9.68 -8.66
CA ASN A 162 4.64 -9.61 -7.31
C ASN A 162 3.77 -10.45 -6.37
N GLU A 163 4.40 -11.28 -5.55
CA GLU A 163 3.70 -12.31 -4.75
C GLU A 163 3.79 -12.02 -3.25
N TYR A 164 5.01 -11.81 -2.76
CA TYR A 164 5.30 -11.78 -1.32
C TYR A 164 4.70 -10.60 -0.55
N THR A 165 4.40 -9.48 -1.21
CA THR A 165 3.80 -8.31 -0.54
C THR A 165 2.28 -8.39 -0.42
N ARG A 166 1.61 -9.47 -0.85
CA ARG A 166 0.18 -9.70 -0.58
C ARG A 166 -0.14 -9.75 0.92
N ILE A 167 0.87 -9.95 1.77
CA ILE A 167 0.76 -9.94 3.24
C ILE A 167 0.55 -8.55 3.85
N TYR A 168 0.78 -7.46 3.08
CA TYR A 168 0.68 -6.07 3.56
C TYR A 168 -0.56 -5.69 4.38
N PRO A 169 -1.76 -6.25 4.12
CA PRO A 169 -2.94 -5.95 4.91
C PRO A 169 -2.86 -6.32 6.38
N ILE A 170 -1.99 -7.27 6.74
CA ILE A 170 -1.83 -7.76 8.10
C ILE A 170 -0.82 -6.86 8.81
N ALA A 171 -1.06 -6.53 10.09
CA ALA A 171 -0.08 -5.86 10.93
C ALA A 171 1.31 -6.53 10.85
N GLY A 172 2.35 -5.72 10.64
CA GLY A 172 3.72 -6.20 10.42
C GLY A 172 4.02 -6.69 9.00
N GLY A 173 3.06 -6.62 8.07
CA GLY A 173 3.25 -7.06 6.68
C GLY A 173 4.36 -6.27 5.96
N LEU A 174 4.52 -4.99 6.28
CA LEU A 174 5.64 -4.16 5.84
C LEU A 174 6.96 -4.68 6.41
N SER A 175 7.08 -4.80 7.73
CA SER A 175 8.29 -5.31 8.41
C SER A 175 8.75 -6.67 7.87
N LYS A 176 7.80 -7.56 7.59
CA LYS A 176 8.07 -8.91 7.08
C LYS A 176 8.57 -8.95 5.64
N THR A 177 8.32 -7.90 4.86
CA THR A 177 8.61 -7.90 3.41
C THR A 177 9.58 -6.82 2.97
N ALA A 178 9.96 -5.90 3.87
CA ALA A 178 10.94 -4.85 3.63
C ALA A 178 12.39 -5.34 3.62
N HIS A 179 12.63 -6.65 3.77
CA HIS A 179 13.97 -7.28 3.76
C HIS A 179 14.94 -6.67 4.77
N LEU A 180 14.50 -6.45 6.00
CA LEU A 180 15.26 -5.72 7.03
C LEU A 180 16.32 -6.56 7.76
N LEU A 181 16.53 -7.83 7.35
CA LEU A 181 17.59 -8.67 7.90
C LEU A 181 18.95 -8.06 7.55
N GLY A 182 19.83 -7.92 8.55
CA GLY A 182 21.12 -7.23 8.39
C GLY A 182 21.04 -5.69 8.39
N VAL A 183 19.84 -5.11 8.30
CA VAL A 183 19.60 -3.66 8.44
C VAL A 183 19.20 -3.30 9.87
N LEU A 184 18.33 -4.11 10.46
CA LEU A 184 17.85 -3.98 11.83
C LEU A 184 18.00 -5.32 12.57
N ASN A 185 18.42 -5.23 13.83
CA ASN A 185 18.32 -6.35 14.76
C ASN A 185 16.86 -6.58 15.16
N LYS A 186 16.51 -7.81 15.56
CA LYS A 186 15.15 -8.18 15.99
C LYS A 186 14.58 -7.27 17.10
N LYS A 187 15.45 -6.69 17.92
CA LYS A 187 15.08 -5.78 19.03
C LYS A 187 14.90 -4.33 18.61
N GLU A 188 15.31 -3.95 17.39
CA GLU A 188 15.25 -2.58 16.87
C GLU A 188 13.98 -2.29 16.05
N ALA A 189 13.25 -3.33 15.63
CA ALA A 189 11.98 -3.21 14.93
C ALA A 189 10.81 -3.57 15.85
N ARG A 190 9.77 -2.74 15.85
CA ARG A 190 8.54 -2.96 16.62
C ARG A 190 7.33 -2.84 15.70
N VAL A 191 6.47 -3.86 15.74
CA VAL A 191 5.15 -3.83 15.12
C VAL A 191 4.13 -3.49 16.19
N ILE A 192 3.29 -2.49 15.95
CA ILE A 192 2.18 -2.11 16.83
C ILE A 192 0.95 -1.83 15.98
N ASP A 193 -0.19 -2.42 16.33
CA ASP A 193 -1.46 -2.18 15.69
C ASP A 193 -2.51 -1.71 16.69
N GLY A 194 -3.44 -0.88 16.23
CA GLY A 194 -4.40 -0.22 17.11
C GLY A 194 -3.86 1.10 17.62
N ILE A 195 -4.59 2.17 17.35
CA ILE A 195 -4.11 3.53 17.60
C ILE A 195 -3.78 3.78 19.09
N LEU A 196 -4.59 3.28 20.02
CA LEU A 196 -4.34 3.46 21.46
C LEU A 196 -2.98 2.91 21.90
N ASP A 197 -2.58 1.75 21.36
CA ASP A 197 -1.29 1.12 21.68
C ASP A 197 -0.13 1.87 21.02
N VAL A 198 -0.34 2.41 19.83
CA VAL A 198 0.64 3.29 19.16
C VAL A 198 0.84 4.58 19.96
N GLU A 199 -0.24 5.22 20.41
CA GLU A 199 -0.16 6.43 21.23
C GLU A 199 0.54 6.19 22.56
N LYS A 200 0.23 5.06 23.22
CA LYS A 200 0.94 4.63 24.43
C LYS A 200 2.44 4.48 24.20
N PHE A 201 2.83 3.92 23.07
CA PHE A 201 4.24 3.80 22.69
C PHE A 201 4.88 5.17 22.44
N LEU A 202 4.23 6.07 21.71
CA LEU A 202 4.79 7.40 21.39
C LEU A 202 4.92 8.31 22.61
N LYS A 203 4.05 8.17 23.63
CA LYS A 203 4.20 8.88 24.91
C LYS A 203 5.46 8.47 25.69
N LYS A 204 5.92 7.23 25.54
CA LYS A 204 7.11 6.70 26.22
C LYS A 204 7.86 5.72 25.29
N PRO A 205 8.57 6.23 24.27
CA PRO A 205 9.20 5.37 23.28
C PRO A 205 10.35 4.59 23.91
N ASN A 206 10.49 3.33 23.52
CA ASN A 206 11.68 2.57 23.84
C ASN A 206 12.82 3.03 22.91
N LYS A 207 13.87 3.65 23.48
CA LYS A 207 15.04 4.18 22.75
C LYS A 207 15.80 3.14 21.93
N LYS A 208 15.61 1.84 22.19
CA LYS A 208 16.21 0.75 21.39
C LYS A 208 15.48 0.52 20.07
N ILE A 209 14.26 1.05 19.89
CA ILE A 209 13.48 0.90 18.67
C ILE A 209 13.93 1.95 17.66
N ARG A 210 14.43 1.49 16.50
CA ARG A 210 14.75 2.31 15.33
C ARG A 210 13.65 2.27 14.28
N PHE A 211 12.80 1.25 14.27
CA PHE A 211 11.71 1.15 13.30
C PHE A 211 10.39 0.78 13.96
N LEU A 212 9.39 1.62 13.78
CA LEU A 212 8.02 1.39 14.20
C LEU A 212 7.12 1.15 12.97
N ASP A 213 6.72 -0.10 12.77
CA ASP A 213 5.70 -0.50 11.81
C ASP A 213 4.33 -0.44 12.49
N ALA A 214 3.71 0.74 12.38
CA ALA A 214 2.46 1.05 13.04
C ALA A 214 1.26 1.01 12.08
N THR A 215 0.14 0.45 12.54
CA THR A 215 -1.14 0.51 11.83
C THR A 215 -2.26 1.01 12.75
N PHE A 216 -3.12 1.89 12.23
CA PHE A 216 -4.18 2.53 13.02
C PHE A 216 -5.22 1.53 13.57
N CYS A 217 -5.64 0.57 12.74
CA CYS A 217 -6.62 -0.45 13.13
C CYS A 217 -5.92 -1.66 13.74
N LYS A 218 -6.56 -2.31 14.73
CA LYS A 218 -6.12 -3.62 15.24
C LYS A 218 -6.18 -4.66 14.11
N GLY A 219 -5.18 -5.52 14.02
CA GLY A 219 -4.98 -6.50 12.95
C GLY A 219 -4.41 -5.92 11.64
N GLY A 220 -4.21 -4.60 11.54
CA GLY A 220 -3.86 -3.92 10.29
C GLY A 220 -5.09 -3.60 9.44
N CYS A 221 -4.92 -3.54 8.11
CA CYS A 221 -5.99 -3.19 7.17
C CYS A 221 -7.18 -4.18 7.21
N ILE A 222 -6.95 -5.45 7.58
CA ILE A 222 -8.01 -6.46 7.72
C ILE A 222 -8.95 -6.22 8.92
N GLY A 223 -8.56 -5.37 9.87
CA GLY A 223 -9.43 -4.88 10.94
C GLY A 223 -9.97 -3.48 10.66
N GLY A 224 -9.86 -2.98 9.43
CA GLY A 224 -10.38 -1.68 9.03
C GLY A 224 -11.90 -1.60 9.15
N GLN A 225 -12.41 -0.41 9.45
CA GLN A 225 -13.85 -0.14 9.67
C GLN A 225 -14.75 -0.40 8.45
N CYS A 226 -14.17 -0.44 7.24
CA CYS A 226 -14.91 -0.73 6.01
C CYS A 226 -14.80 -2.18 5.58
N VAL A 227 -14.21 -3.06 6.40
CA VAL A 227 -14.28 -4.52 6.21
C VAL A 227 -15.67 -5.00 6.64
N SER A 228 -16.34 -5.76 5.78
CA SER A 228 -17.70 -6.25 5.99
C SER A 228 -17.78 -7.70 6.49
N SER A 229 -16.70 -8.47 6.32
CA SER A 229 -16.62 -9.86 6.77
C SER A 229 -16.92 -10.03 8.27
N LYS A 230 -17.85 -10.94 8.59
CA LYS A 230 -18.19 -11.34 9.97
C LYS A 230 -17.14 -12.22 10.66
N LEU A 231 -16.12 -12.69 9.93
CA LEU A 231 -15.05 -13.50 10.49
C LEU A 231 -14.26 -12.76 11.57
N SER A 232 -13.75 -13.51 12.56
CA SER A 232 -12.76 -13.00 13.53
C SER A 232 -11.49 -12.50 12.84
N LEU A 233 -10.70 -11.67 13.53
CA LEU A 233 -9.41 -11.19 12.99
C LEU A 233 -8.49 -12.36 12.58
N ALA A 234 -8.50 -13.46 13.32
CA ALA A 234 -7.76 -14.68 12.97
C ALA A 234 -8.25 -15.29 11.65
N GLY A 235 -9.58 -15.40 11.46
CA GLY A 235 -10.17 -15.89 10.20
C GLY A 235 -9.85 -14.99 9.00
N ARG A 236 -9.92 -13.66 9.19
CA ARG A 236 -9.55 -12.69 8.14
C ARG A 236 -8.07 -12.78 7.78
N LYS A 237 -7.19 -12.93 8.78
CA LYS A 237 -5.76 -13.15 8.59
C LYS A 237 -5.50 -14.44 7.81
N LYS A 238 -6.20 -15.54 8.14
CA LYS A 238 -6.10 -16.81 7.40
C LYS A 238 -6.43 -16.62 5.92
N LYS A 239 -7.51 -15.91 5.57
CA LYS A 239 -7.85 -15.61 4.16
C LYS A 239 -6.73 -14.91 3.40
N VAL A 240 -6.09 -13.91 4.01
CA VAL A 240 -4.95 -13.21 3.39
C VAL A 240 -3.73 -14.14 3.23
N LEU A 241 -3.46 -15.00 4.22
CA LEU A 241 -2.36 -15.97 4.13
C LEU A 241 -2.63 -17.04 3.07
N ASP A 242 -3.86 -17.52 2.94
CA ASP A 242 -4.23 -18.46 1.88
C ASP A 242 -4.09 -17.81 0.50
N TYR A 243 -4.49 -16.54 0.37
CA TYR A 243 -4.27 -15.76 -0.86
C TYR A 243 -2.79 -15.55 -1.20
N LEU A 244 -1.95 -15.34 -0.18
CA LEU A 244 -0.49 -15.28 -0.35
C LEU A 244 0.07 -16.63 -0.85
N LYS A 245 -0.35 -17.75 -0.26
CA LYS A 245 0.09 -19.09 -0.70
C LYS A 245 -0.26 -19.36 -2.16
N LEU A 246 -1.48 -19.00 -2.58
CA LEU A 246 -1.88 -19.08 -4.00
C LEU A 246 -0.91 -18.31 -4.89
N ALA A 247 -0.51 -17.10 -4.47
CA ALA A 247 0.43 -16.27 -5.22
C ALA A 247 1.81 -16.92 -5.39
N LEU A 248 2.34 -17.50 -4.31
CA LEU A 248 3.67 -18.12 -4.29
C LEU A 248 3.74 -19.38 -5.15
N ASN A 249 2.60 -19.99 -5.42
CA ASN A 249 2.48 -21.16 -6.29
C ASN A 249 2.17 -20.78 -7.75
N GLU A 250 1.96 -19.51 -8.08
CA GLU A 250 1.74 -19.10 -9.48
C GLU A 250 3.07 -19.14 -10.26
N GLU A 251 3.07 -19.83 -11.40
CA GLU A 251 4.22 -19.75 -12.31
C GLU A 251 4.33 -18.34 -12.91
N ILE A 252 5.43 -17.64 -12.62
CA ILE A 252 5.76 -16.39 -13.30
C ILE A 252 6.58 -16.72 -14.54
N PRO A 253 6.13 -16.35 -15.75
CA PRO A 253 6.91 -16.54 -16.97
C PRO A 253 8.32 -15.92 -16.85
N ARG A 254 9.34 -16.64 -17.33
CA ARG A 254 10.73 -16.14 -17.36
C ARG A 254 10.79 -14.75 -18.01
N GLY A 255 11.59 -13.84 -17.44
CA GLY A 255 11.68 -12.44 -17.90
C GLY A 255 10.51 -11.52 -17.52
N LYS A 256 9.48 -12.04 -16.82
CA LYS A 256 8.39 -11.22 -16.23
C LYS A 256 8.49 -11.03 -14.72
N ARG A 257 9.32 -11.83 -14.03
CA ARG A 257 9.69 -11.60 -12.62
C ARG A 257 10.41 -10.27 -12.51
N GLY A 258 9.72 -9.26 -11.96
CA GLY A 258 10.30 -7.95 -11.68
C GLY A 258 10.73 -7.17 -12.92
N LYS A 259 9.80 -6.85 -13.84
CA LYS A 259 10.01 -5.73 -14.77
C LYS A 259 10.04 -4.40 -13.99
N ILE A 260 11.12 -4.17 -13.25
CA ILE A 260 11.45 -2.91 -12.57
C ILE A 260 11.47 -1.76 -13.59
N ASN A 261 11.67 -2.07 -14.87
CA ASN A 261 11.49 -1.15 -16.00
C ASN A 261 10.18 -0.34 -15.94
N ARG A 262 9.06 -0.92 -15.45
CA ARG A 262 7.80 -0.18 -15.30
C ARG A 262 7.89 0.91 -14.23
N ALA A 263 8.73 0.71 -13.21
CA ALA A 263 9.02 1.70 -12.17
C ALA A 263 10.26 2.57 -12.47
N LYS A 264 11.02 2.28 -13.54
CA LYS A 264 12.24 3.03 -13.91
C LYS A 264 11.92 4.52 -14.08
N GLY A 265 12.72 5.36 -13.43
CA GLY A 265 12.58 6.83 -13.45
C GLY A 265 11.48 7.41 -12.55
N ILE A 266 10.76 6.58 -11.79
CA ILE A 266 9.75 7.05 -10.85
C ILE A 266 10.40 7.27 -9.48
N CYS A 267 10.20 8.46 -8.91
CA CYS A 267 10.60 8.76 -7.54
C CYS A 267 9.45 8.42 -6.57
N PHE A 268 9.74 7.58 -5.58
CA PHE A 268 8.80 7.15 -4.53
C PHE A 268 9.01 7.85 -3.19
N GLU A 269 9.86 8.88 -3.16
CA GLU A 269 10.06 9.71 -1.98
C GLU A 269 9.12 10.91 -1.99
N ILE A 270 8.65 11.30 -0.80
CA ILE A 270 7.82 12.48 -0.61
C ILE A 270 8.74 13.70 -0.58
N LYS A 271 8.71 14.52 -1.63
CA LYS A 271 9.41 15.80 -1.66
C LYS A 271 8.73 16.77 -0.69
N THR A 272 9.37 17.07 0.42
CA THR A 272 8.99 18.24 1.23
C THR A 272 9.45 19.49 0.48
N ARG A 273 8.56 20.47 0.23
CA ARG A 273 9.03 21.83 -0.06
C ARG A 273 9.91 22.21 1.12
N ALA A 274 11.18 22.49 0.88
CA ALA A 274 12.06 22.99 1.92
C ALA A 274 11.40 24.23 2.52
N SER A 275 11.21 24.27 3.84
CA SER A 275 11.09 25.54 4.54
C SER A 275 12.34 26.34 4.17
N LYS A 276 12.17 27.59 3.74
CA LYS A 276 13.28 28.50 3.42
C LYS A 276 14.07 28.81 4.68
N THR A 277 14.91 27.90 5.15
CA THR A 277 15.98 28.15 6.14
C THR A 277 16.82 26.87 6.29
N SER A 278 17.77 26.70 5.39
CA SER A 278 19.18 26.42 5.71
C SER A 278 19.90 26.01 4.41
N ILE A 279 20.84 26.85 4.04
CA ILE A 279 21.93 26.53 3.13
C ILE A 279 22.71 25.41 3.83
N PHE A 280 22.74 24.20 3.29
CA PHE A 280 23.86 23.24 3.33
C PHE A 280 23.42 21.92 2.65
N ASP A 281 24.35 21.32 1.91
CA ASP A 281 24.37 20.00 1.28
C ASP A 281 23.97 19.89 -0.20
N SER A 282 24.91 20.35 -1.03
CA SER A 282 25.22 19.83 -2.35
C SER A 282 25.94 18.47 -2.25
N HIS A 283 25.20 17.38 -2.04
CA HIS A 283 25.71 16.02 -2.28
C HIS A 283 24.81 15.25 -3.25
N GLN A 284 25.47 14.57 -4.20
CA GLN A 284 24.89 13.91 -5.37
C GLN A 284 23.63 13.10 -5.05
N LYS A 285 22.55 13.43 -5.75
CA LYS A 285 21.32 12.64 -5.79
C LYS A 285 21.63 11.28 -6.44
N PRO A 286 21.42 10.13 -5.78
CA PRO A 286 21.57 8.86 -6.45
C PRO A 286 20.46 8.72 -7.51
N LYS A 287 20.86 8.57 -8.78
CA LYS A 287 19.95 8.17 -9.85
C LYS A 287 19.63 6.69 -9.65
N VAL A 288 18.35 6.36 -9.51
CA VAL A 288 17.81 4.99 -9.36
C VAL A 288 18.09 4.09 -10.60
N SER A 289 18.88 4.55 -11.57
CA SER A 289 19.24 3.81 -12.79
C SER A 289 20.44 2.87 -12.64
N GLU A 290 21.22 2.92 -11.56
CA GLU A 290 22.52 2.23 -11.48
C GLU A 290 22.57 1.05 -10.49
N ILE A 291 21.44 0.58 -9.97
CA ILE A 291 21.42 -0.52 -8.99
C ILE A 291 20.46 -1.61 -9.47
N PHE A 292 20.90 -2.37 -10.47
CA PHE A 292 20.19 -3.54 -10.96
C PHE A 292 21.16 -4.70 -11.13
N ASP A 293 21.39 -5.45 -10.06
CA ASP A 293 21.72 -6.86 -10.19
C ASP A 293 20.58 -7.72 -9.64
N PRO A 294 20.24 -8.83 -10.31
CA PRO A 294 19.29 -9.80 -9.81
C PRO A 294 19.93 -10.55 -8.64
N ILE A 295 19.43 -10.31 -7.43
CA ILE A 295 19.75 -11.13 -6.25
C ILE A 295 19.20 -12.53 -6.54
N LYS A 296 20.12 -13.52 -6.57
CA LYS A 296 19.86 -14.96 -6.71
C LYS A 296 18.97 -15.49 -5.58
#